data_AF-K2EC94-F1
#
_entry.id   AF-K2EC94-F1
#
_cell.length_a   1.000
_cell.length_b   1.000
_cell.length_c   1.000
_cell.angle_alpha   90.00
_cell.angle_beta   90.00
_cell.angle_gamma   90.00
#
_symmetry.space_group_name_H-M   'P 1'
#
loop_
_entity.id
_entity.type
_entity.pdbx_description
1 polymer ?
#
loop_
_entity_poly.entity_id
_entity_poly.type
_entity_poly.pdbx_seq_one_letter_code
_entity_poly.pdbx_strand_id
1 'polypeptide(L)'
;MITEGMPQFTPPQETPKAIMPEVEITPEQKEILKSAIIFAEYLTGRWPQVDTDVELSELSEGVETISRMNYYLSGSLASMLLSCAEKFTEMDETRIPALRDVRTREIPESARKILASFARQIGDLDYVPTDHYKAKKIHVQNSFGKVSAEEYSRLRTQYIWKGGSGPSFDEVPEKGRKILKRGDDQFKVMCDPVEAYGPRRVVKVNIEGKDYYIARPDTILAYKVLHLLQSYEQKPEKFNDDFRKLLGALKEMYSDEELEQITQQVLTDYEDAMEVSHIRRNEGKENPPAYERKVPKFIERVLSNPQLSPEIKTILERLKK
;
A
#
# COMPACT_ATOMS: atom_id res chain seq x y z
N MET A 1 -63.02 -7.84 20.90
CA MET A 1 -61.91 -8.71 21.36
C MET A 1 -61.05 -8.99 20.14
N ILE A 2 -59.88 -8.38 20.06
CA ILE A 2 -58.89 -8.60 18.99
C ILE A 2 -57.73 -9.33 19.66
N THR A 3 -57.48 -10.56 19.24
CA THR A 3 -56.33 -11.35 19.67
C THR A 3 -55.13 -10.97 18.82
N GLU A 4 -54.19 -10.22 19.40
CA GLU A 4 -52.89 -9.94 18.79
C GLU A 4 -52.05 -11.23 18.78
N GLY A 5 -51.62 -11.63 17.57
CA GLY A 5 -50.71 -12.76 17.39
C GLY A 5 -49.30 -12.40 17.84
N MET A 6 -48.68 -13.28 18.64
CA MET A 6 -47.29 -13.11 19.04
C MET A 6 -46.35 -13.21 17.82
N PRO A 7 -45.32 -12.36 17.71
CA PRO A 7 -44.32 -12.47 16.66
C PRO A 7 -43.47 -13.74 16.86
N GLN A 8 -43.38 -14.56 15.81
CA GLN A 8 -42.48 -15.71 15.78
C GLN A 8 -41.02 -15.23 15.84
N PHE A 9 -40.29 -15.71 16.84
CA PHE A 9 -38.85 -15.51 16.97
C PHE A 9 -38.14 -16.48 16.01
N THR A 10 -37.62 -15.98 14.90
CA THR A 10 -36.72 -16.75 14.03
C THR A 10 -35.31 -16.64 14.59
N PRO A 11 -34.66 -17.75 15.00
CA PRO A 11 -33.26 -17.69 15.41
C PRO A 11 -32.40 -17.17 14.26
N PRO A 12 -31.36 -16.35 14.51
CA PRO A 12 -30.41 -15.98 13.47
C PRO A 12 -29.82 -17.26 12.87
N GLN A 13 -29.94 -17.41 11.55
CA GLN A 13 -29.20 -18.45 10.83
C GLN A 13 -27.71 -18.16 11.03
N GLU A 14 -27.04 -19.01 11.80
CA GLU A 14 -25.58 -19.07 11.81
C GLU A 14 -25.15 -19.42 10.39
N THR A 15 -24.68 -18.42 9.65
CA THR A 15 -23.93 -18.64 8.42
C THR A 15 -22.75 -19.53 8.79
N PRO A 16 -22.57 -20.69 8.14
CA PRO A 16 -21.41 -21.54 8.41
C PRO A 16 -20.16 -20.70 8.22
N LYS A 17 -19.39 -20.48 9.30
CA LYS A 17 -18.04 -19.93 9.17
C LYS A 17 -17.30 -20.88 8.23
N ALA A 18 -16.95 -20.40 7.04
CA ALA A 18 -16.10 -21.13 6.13
C ALA A 18 -14.87 -21.55 6.93
N ILE A 19 -14.69 -22.85 7.14
CA ILE A 19 -13.51 -23.41 7.77
C ILE A 19 -12.38 -23.12 6.80
N MET A 20 -11.69 -21.99 7.01
CA MET A 20 -10.49 -21.69 6.25
C MET A 20 -9.47 -22.79 6.55
N PRO A 21 -8.83 -23.38 5.54
CA PRO A 21 -7.80 -24.39 5.77
C PRO A 21 -6.74 -23.82 6.70
N GLU A 22 -6.23 -24.65 7.61
CA GLU A 22 -5.21 -24.25 8.56
C GLU A 22 -3.97 -23.77 7.79
N VAL A 23 -3.73 -22.45 7.82
CA VAL A 23 -2.62 -21.84 7.08
C VAL A 23 -1.34 -22.09 7.86
N GLU A 24 -0.56 -23.07 7.41
CA GLU A 24 0.75 -23.37 8.00
C GLU A 24 1.82 -22.39 7.49
N ILE A 25 2.53 -21.75 8.42
CA ILE A 25 3.64 -20.84 8.10
C ILE A 25 4.96 -21.59 8.14
N THR A 26 5.64 -21.64 7.00
CA THR A 26 6.90 -22.37 6.87
C THR A 26 8.03 -21.74 7.69
N PRO A 27 9.08 -22.50 8.04
CA PRO A 27 10.27 -21.94 8.70
C PRO A 27 10.89 -20.77 7.91
N GLU A 28 10.97 -20.90 6.58
CA GLU A 28 11.47 -19.85 5.69
C GLU A 28 10.63 -18.57 5.77
N GLN A 29 9.30 -18.69 5.74
CA GLN A 29 8.40 -17.54 5.90
C GLN A 29 8.59 -16.85 7.25
N LYS A 30 8.74 -17.62 8.33
CA LYS A 30 9.03 -17.07 9.67
C LYS A 30 10.36 -16.30 9.69
N GLU A 31 11.39 -16.81 9.02
CA GLU A 31 12.66 -16.10 8.90
C GLU A 31 12.53 -14.81 8.09
N ILE A 32 11.81 -14.84 6.97
CA ILE A 32 11.57 -13.67 6.13
C ILE A 32 10.81 -12.59 6.92
N LEU A 33 9.78 -12.97 7.69
CA LEU A 33 9.02 -12.02 8.52
C LEU A 33 9.88 -11.34 9.58
N LYS A 34 10.73 -12.10 10.29
CA LYS A 34 11.70 -11.51 11.23
C LYS A 34 12.66 -10.55 10.53
N SER A 35 13.09 -10.92 9.32
CA SER A 35 13.99 -10.10 8.50
C SER A 35 13.30 -8.84 7.98
N ALA A 36 11.99 -8.89 7.74
CA ALA A 36 11.17 -7.74 7.35
C ALA A 36 11.21 -6.61 8.37
N ILE A 37 11.08 -6.97 9.65
CA ILE A 37 11.11 -6.01 10.76
C ILE A 37 12.49 -5.35 10.83
N ILE A 38 13.57 -6.13 10.78
CA ILE A 38 14.96 -5.62 10.81
C ILE A 38 15.24 -4.71 9.61
N PHE A 39 14.76 -5.08 8.41
CA PHE A 39 14.94 -4.27 7.22
C PHE A 39 14.14 -2.96 7.30
N ALA A 40 12.89 -3.01 7.76
CA ALA A 40 12.07 -1.81 7.97
C ALA A 40 12.69 -0.89 9.04
N GLU A 41 13.23 -1.46 10.12
CA GLU A 41 13.95 -0.71 11.15
C GLU A 41 15.14 0.03 10.56
N TYR A 42 15.98 -0.66 9.78
CA TYR A 42 17.11 -0.07 9.08
C TYR A 42 16.68 1.05 8.12
N LEU A 43 15.66 0.80 7.30
CA LEU A 43 15.15 1.77 6.33
C LEU A 43 14.66 3.04 7.03
N THR A 44 13.83 2.88 8.07
CA THR A 44 13.25 4.01 8.81
C THR A 44 14.25 4.74 9.68
N GLY A 45 15.35 4.10 10.08
CA GLY A 45 16.48 4.77 10.73
C GLY A 45 17.32 5.59 9.75
N ARG A 46 17.51 5.10 8.52
CA ARG A 46 18.26 5.81 7.47
C ARG A 46 17.46 6.92 6.79
N TRP A 47 16.18 6.66 6.50
CA TRP A 47 15.22 7.60 5.93
C TRP A 47 14.00 7.66 6.86
N PRO A 48 13.95 8.61 7.80
CA PRO A 48 12.82 8.74 8.69
C PRO A 48 11.50 8.95 7.94
N GLN A 49 10.47 8.20 8.33
CA GLN A 49 9.11 8.38 7.80
C GLN A 49 8.47 9.71 8.24
N VAL A 50 8.98 10.27 9.34
CA VAL A 50 8.55 11.53 9.94
C VAL A 50 9.75 12.46 9.95
N ASP A 51 9.57 13.66 9.45
CA ASP A 51 10.57 14.72 9.48
C ASP A 51 10.54 15.43 10.84
N THR A 52 11.53 15.16 11.68
CA THR A 52 11.65 15.72 13.04
C THR A 52 12.49 16.99 13.11
N ASP A 53 13.18 17.35 12.03
CA ASP A 53 14.25 18.38 12.02
C ASP A 53 13.77 19.75 11.51
N VAL A 54 12.47 20.04 11.57
CA VAL A 54 11.97 21.39 11.25
C VAL A 54 12.19 22.28 12.48
N GLU A 55 13.30 23.03 12.50
CA GLU A 55 13.49 24.13 13.46
C GLU A 55 12.39 25.19 13.28
N LEU A 56 11.86 25.62 14.41
CA LEU A 56 10.70 26.51 14.62
C LEU A 56 10.82 27.94 14.06
N SER A 57 11.79 28.27 13.21
CA SER A 57 12.16 29.67 12.95
C SER A 57 11.50 30.36 11.75
N GLU A 58 10.69 29.68 10.94
CA GLU A 58 10.02 30.31 9.76
C GLU A 58 8.54 29.94 9.58
N LEU A 59 7.83 29.65 10.67
CA LEU A 59 6.38 29.49 10.61
C LEU A 59 5.71 30.57 11.44
N SER A 60 4.90 31.38 10.76
CA SER A 60 3.96 32.36 11.33
C SER A 60 3.30 31.82 12.59
N GLU A 61 3.28 32.65 13.64
CA GLU A 61 2.68 32.35 14.94
C GLU A 61 1.31 31.69 14.79
N GLY A 62 1.20 30.40 15.15
CA GLY A 62 -0.05 29.64 15.12
C GLY A 62 0.05 28.17 14.68
N VAL A 63 1.20 27.69 14.21
CA VAL A 63 1.37 26.27 13.82
C VAL A 63 2.21 25.53 14.87
N GLU A 64 1.53 24.80 15.77
CA GLU A 64 2.12 23.90 16.76
C GLU A 64 3.04 22.85 16.10
N THR A 65 4.37 23.04 16.13
CA THR A 65 5.40 21.96 16.09
C THR A 65 5.05 20.71 15.25
N ILE A 66 4.68 20.85 13.98
CA ILE A 66 4.20 19.71 13.18
C ILE A 66 5.39 18.99 12.52
N SER A 67 5.74 17.82 13.02
CA SER A 67 6.50 16.83 12.26
C SER A 67 5.67 16.39 11.04
N ARG A 68 6.22 16.51 9.83
CA ARG A 68 5.52 16.18 8.58
C ARG A 68 5.88 14.78 8.10
N MET A 69 4.91 14.01 7.63
CA MET A 69 5.17 12.69 7.03
C MET A 69 5.98 12.84 5.74
N ASN A 70 6.98 11.99 5.57
CA ASN A 70 7.79 11.90 4.36
C ASN A 70 7.21 10.83 3.42
N TYR A 71 7.07 9.60 3.89
CA TYR A 71 6.59 8.49 3.05
C TYR A 71 6.04 7.35 3.88
N TYR A 72 5.31 6.46 3.21
CA TYR A 72 4.78 5.22 3.80
C TYR A 72 5.39 4.01 3.11
N LEU A 73 5.70 2.97 3.88
CA LEU A 73 6.07 1.69 3.29
C LEU A 73 4.84 1.08 2.62
N SER A 74 5.04 0.43 1.47
CA SER A 74 3.97 -0.14 0.68
C SER A 74 4.32 -1.55 0.20
N GLY A 75 3.44 -2.12 -0.63
CA GLY A 75 3.66 -3.40 -1.29
C GLY A 75 3.87 -4.55 -0.32
N SER A 76 4.77 -5.47 -0.68
CA SER A 76 4.95 -6.73 0.07
C SER A 76 5.53 -6.49 1.47
N LEU A 77 6.39 -5.47 1.64
CA LEU A 77 6.93 -5.11 2.96
C LEU A 77 5.83 -4.63 3.91
N ALA A 78 4.91 -3.79 3.43
CA ALA A 78 3.77 -3.33 4.23
C ALA A 78 2.88 -4.50 4.68
N SER A 79 2.56 -5.44 3.78
CA SER A 79 1.78 -6.63 4.13
C SER A 79 2.47 -7.53 5.16
N MET A 80 3.81 -7.69 5.06
CA MET A 80 4.58 -8.45 6.05
C MET A 80 4.58 -7.75 7.41
N LEU A 81 4.78 -6.43 7.47
CA LEU A 81 4.70 -5.68 8.73
C LEU A 81 3.30 -5.77 9.35
N LEU A 82 2.24 -5.66 8.54
CA LEU A 82 0.86 -5.84 9.00
C LEU A 82 0.63 -7.22 9.63
N SER A 83 1.21 -8.29 9.06
CA SER A 83 1.10 -9.64 9.61
C SER A 83 1.74 -9.80 11.01
N CYS A 84 2.71 -8.96 11.32
CA CYS A 84 3.43 -8.97 12.59
C CYS A 84 2.77 -8.08 13.66
N ALA A 85 1.84 -7.21 13.28
CA ALA A 85 1.15 -6.31 14.19
C ALA A 85 -0.15 -6.95 14.72
N GLU A 86 -0.52 -6.66 15.96
CA GLU A 86 -1.79 -7.14 16.55
C GLU A 86 -2.97 -6.21 16.24
N LYS A 87 -2.67 -4.95 15.94
CA LYS A 87 -3.64 -3.91 15.61
C LYS A 87 -3.01 -2.88 14.69
N PHE A 88 -3.84 -2.14 13.98
CA PHE A 88 -3.43 -0.96 13.24
C PHE A 88 -4.34 0.22 13.56
N THR A 89 -3.80 1.41 13.38
CA THR A 89 -4.45 2.69 13.64
C THR A 89 -4.58 3.42 12.31
N GLU A 90 -5.80 3.67 11.84
CA GLU A 90 -6.04 4.47 10.64
C GLU A 90 -5.65 5.94 10.88
N MET A 91 -4.97 6.54 9.91
CA MET A 91 -4.42 7.90 9.97
C MET A 91 -5.06 8.76 8.87
N ASP A 92 -5.56 9.95 9.20
CA ASP A 92 -5.89 10.99 8.22
C ASP A 92 -4.64 11.84 7.95
N GLU A 93 -4.21 11.91 6.69
CA GLU A 93 -3.02 12.67 6.28
C GLU A 93 -3.13 14.18 6.50
N THR A 94 -4.36 14.72 6.52
CA THR A 94 -4.56 16.16 6.50
C THR A 94 -4.28 16.84 7.85
N ARG A 95 -4.06 16.08 8.93
CA ARG A 95 -4.01 16.60 10.31
C ARG A 95 -3.08 15.82 11.24
N ILE A 96 -1.78 16.10 11.20
CA ILE A 96 -0.87 15.68 12.27
C ILE A 96 -0.42 16.94 12.98
N PRO A 97 -0.87 17.19 14.23
CA PRO A 97 -0.13 16.73 15.42
C PRO A 97 -0.98 15.79 16.31
N ALA A 98 -0.47 14.57 16.50
CA ALA A 98 -0.99 13.54 17.42
C ALA A 98 -2.47 13.13 17.23
N LEU A 99 -2.83 12.71 16.02
CA LEU A 99 -3.81 11.64 15.78
C LEU A 99 -5.19 11.77 16.47
N ARG A 100 -5.99 12.76 16.05
CA ARG A 100 -7.41 12.84 16.45
C ARG A 100 -8.30 12.24 15.36
N ASP A 101 -9.22 11.40 15.81
CA ASP A 101 -10.09 10.47 15.08
C ASP A 101 -9.41 9.22 14.48
N VAL A 102 -8.67 8.53 15.34
CA VAL A 102 -8.09 7.22 15.06
C VAL A 102 -9.14 6.13 15.23
N ARG A 103 -9.49 5.46 14.12
CA ARG A 103 -10.05 4.12 14.22
C ARG A 103 -8.91 3.13 14.38
N THR A 104 -8.80 2.55 15.57
CA THR A 104 -7.92 1.39 15.79
C THR A 104 -8.71 0.14 15.47
N ARG A 105 -8.16 -0.73 14.63
CA ARG A 105 -8.71 -2.05 14.34
C ARG A 105 -7.77 -3.12 14.84
N GLU A 106 -8.33 -4.14 15.49
CA GLU A 106 -7.60 -5.37 15.78
C GLU A 106 -7.36 -6.13 14.47
N ILE A 107 -6.24 -6.84 14.42
CA ILE A 107 -5.91 -7.75 13.32
C ILE A 107 -6.10 -9.18 13.88
N PRO A 108 -7.20 -9.86 13.51
CA PRO A 108 -7.45 -11.22 13.97
C PRO A 108 -6.28 -12.15 13.69
N GLU A 109 -6.03 -13.13 14.56
CA GLU A 109 -4.96 -14.10 14.36
C GLU A 109 -5.09 -14.86 13.04
N SER A 110 -6.33 -15.16 12.61
CA SER A 110 -6.65 -15.71 11.29
C SER A 110 -6.08 -14.83 10.16
N ALA A 111 -6.38 -13.53 10.18
CA ALA A 111 -5.87 -12.57 9.21
C ALA A 111 -4.34 -12.49 9.23
N ARG A 112 -3.73 -12.46 10.42
CA ARG A 112 -2.25 -12.44 10.56
C ARG A 112 -1.60 -13.68 9.96
N LYS A 113 -2.16 -14.88 10.20
CA LYS A 113 -1.67 -16.13 9.59
C LYS A 113 -1.79 -16.10 8.07
N ILE A 114 -2.93 -15.67 7.53
CA ILE A 114 -3.11 -15.56 6.07
C ILE A 114 -2.08 -14.58 5.48
N LEU A 115 -1.89 -13.40 6.08
CA LEU A 115 -0.89 -12.42 5.63
C LEU A 115 0.54 -12.96 5.76
N ALA A 116 0.85 -13.68 6.84
CA ALA A 116 2.16 -14.28 7.06
C ALA A 116 2.50 -15.32 5.97
N SER A 117 1.50 -16.01 5.42
CA SER A 117 1.69 -16.96 4.30
C SER A 117 2.08 -16.28 2.97
N PHE A 118 1.98 -14.95 2.90
CA PHE A 118 2.45 -14.13 1.78
C PHE A 118 3.94 -13.79 1.88
N ALA A 119 4.56 -14.06 3.03
CA ALA A 119 5.95 -13.71 3.26
C ALA A 119 6.86 -14.35 2.20
N ARG A 120 7.63 -13.48 1.54
CA ARG A 120 8.53 -13.84 0.45
C ARG A 120 9.61 -12.79 0.34
N GLN A 121 10.68 -13.14 -0.37
CA GLN A 121 11.68 -12.15 -0.74
C GLN A 121 11.09 -11.09 -1.67
N ILE A 122 11.47 -9.83 -1.46
CA ILE A 122 11.07 -8.68 -2.27
C ILE A 122 12.18 -8.32 -3.24
N GLY A 123 11.83 -8.08 -4.52
CA GLY A 123 12.77 -7.57 -5.52
C GLY A 123 12.96 -6.05 -5.42
N ASP A 124 11.89 -5.36 -5.06
CA ASP A 124 11.82 -3.89 -5.01
C ASP A 124 11.25 -3.43 -3.67
N LEU A 125 11.71 -2.26 -3.22
CA LEU A 125 11.15 -1.50 -2.10
C LEU A 125 10.07 -0.55 -2.61
N ASP A 126 8.82 -0.91 -2.36
CA ASP A 126 7.66 -0.08 -2.67
C ASP A 126 7.41 0.94 -1.55
N TYR A 127 7.18 2.20 -1.93
CA TYR A 127 6.81 3.26 -0.98
C TYR A 127 5.86 4.28 -1.60
N VAL A 128 5.03 4.92 -0.79
CA VAL A 128 4.15 6.01 -1.23
C VAL A 128 4.73 7.35 -0.74
N PRO A 129 5.26 8.23 -1.63
CA PRO A 129 5.80 9.52 -1.23
C PRO A 129 4.68 10.54 -0.94
N THR A 130 4.77 11.26 0.18
CA THR A 130 3.87 12.38 0.52
C THR A 130 4.11 13.61 -0.34
N ASP A 131 3.20 14.60 -0.30
CA ASP A 131 3.41 15.86 -1.03
C ASP A 131 4.54 16.68 -0.43
N HIS A 132 4.70 16.62 0.90
CA HIS A 132 5.85 17.19 1.61
C HIS A 132 7.17 16.61 1.06
N TYR A 133 7.25 15.28 0.97
CA TYR A 133 8.43 14.60 0.44
C TYR A 133 8.68 14.88 -1.04
N LYS A 134 7.63 14.90 -1.86
CA LYS A 134 7.72 15.29 -3.28
C LYS A 134 8.28 16.72 -3.42
N ALA A 135 7.78 17.67 -2.64
CA ALA A 135 8.23 19.06 -2.68
C ALA A 135 9.71 19.20 -2.28
N LYS A 136 10.13 18.56 -1.18
CA LYS A 136 11.54 18.52 -0.76
C LYS A 136 12.44 17.90 -1.83
N LYS A 137 12.02 16.78 -2.40
CA LYS A 137 12.76 16.08 -3.47
C LYS A 137 12.92 16.96 -4.72
N ILE A 138 11.89 17.72 -5.11
CA ILE A 138 11.96 18.69 -6.22
C ILE A 138 12.95 19.81 -5.90
N HIS A 139 12.97 20.33 -4.67
CA HIS A 139 13.94 21.34 -4.25
C HIS A 139 15.39 20.83 -4.41
N VAL A 140 15.67 19.60 -3.98
CA VAL A 140 16.99 18.97 -4.17
C VAL A 140 17.32 18.83 -5.66
N GLN A 141 16.39 18.36 -6.49
CA GLN A 141 16.61 18.29 -7.95
C GLN A 141 16.97 19.65 -8.56
N ASN A 142 16.26 20.70 -8.16
CA ASN A 142 16.47 22.06 -8.64
C ASN A 142 17.79 22.69 -8.18
N SER A 143 18.51 22.04 -7.26
CA SER A 143 19.85 22.45 -6.80
C SER A 143 20.97 21.93 -7.69
N PHE A 144 20.69 21.03 -8.63
CA PHE A 144 21.67 20.52 -9.58
C PHE A 144 22.31 21.66 -10.38
N GLY A 145 23.64 21.72 -10.39
CA GLY A 145 24.42 22.78 -11.03
C GLY A 145 24.42 24.13 -10.30
N LYS A 146 23.74 24.25 -9.15
CA LYS A 146 23.72 25.46 -8.30
C LYS A 146 24.56 25.32 -7.03
N VAL A 147 24.81 24.09 -6.60
CA VAL A 147 25.68 23.74 -5.46
C VAL A 147 26.85 22.88 -5.93
N SER A 148 27.84 22.66 -5.07
CA SER A 148 28.97 21.77 -5.37
C SER A 148 28.50 20.33 -5.63
N ALA A 149 29.27 19.55 -6.40
CA ALA A 149 28.94 18.16 -6.68
C ALA A 149 28.88 17.29 -5.41
N GLU A 150 29.77 17.55 -4.46
CA GLU A 150 29.83 16.87 -3.16
C GLU A 150 28.59 17.18 -2.32
N GLU A 151 28.20 18.45 -2.27
CA GLU A 151 26.98 18.88 -1.57
C GLU A 151 25.72 18.32 -2.21
N TYR A 152 25.61 18.38 -3.54
CA TYR A 152 24.49 17.78 -4.26
C TYR A 152 24.38 16.28 -3.98
N SER A 153 25.50 15.56 -4.00
CA SER A 153 25.55 14.12 -3.67
C SER A 153 25.05 13.88 -2.25
N ARG A 154 25.53 14.65 -1.27
CA ARG A 154 25.10 14.56 0.14
C ARG A 154 23.60 14.80 0.27
N LEU A 155 23.07 15.89 -0.30
CA LEU A 155 21.63 16.20 -0.28
C LEU A 155 20.81 15.07 -0.89
N ARG A 156 21.28 14.51 -2.01
CA ARG A 156 20.59 13.40 -2.69
C ARG A 156 20.49 12.15 -1.82
N THR A 157 21.51 11.83 -1.01
CA THR A 157 21.49 10.60 -0.17
C THR A 157 20.42 10.61 0.93
N GLN A 158 19.89 11.77 1.29
CA GLN A 158 18.85 11.93 2.32
C GLN A 158 17.45 11.47 1.86
N TYR A 159 17.30 11.05 0.59
CA TYR A 159 16.03 10.66 0.02
C TYR A 159 16.12 9.30 -0.67
N ILE A 160 15.04 8.53 -0.57
CA ILE A 160 14.76 7.36 -1.41
C ILE A 160 14.38 7.87 -2.82
N TRP A 161 15.20 7.56 -3.82
CA TRP A 161 14.90 7.89 -5.23
C TRP A 161 14.24 6.68 -5.92
N LYS A 162 13.88 6.83 -7.19
CA LYS A 162 13.42 5.70 -8.01
C LYS A 162 14.64 4.94 -8.55
N GLY A 163 14.51 3.63 -8.74
CA GLY A 163 15.55 2.75 -9.29
C GLY A 163 16.54 2.28 -8.23
N GLY A 164 17.77 1.94 -8.62
CA GLY A 164 18.83 1.39 -7.77
C GLY A 164 19.45 2.39 -6.79
N SER A 165 18.61 3.20 -6.17
CA SER A 165 18.97 4.28 -5.25
C SER A 165 18.72 3.94 -3.78
N GLY A 166 18.16 2.77 -3.52
CA GLY A 166 18.07 2.22 -2.18
C GLY A 166 19.44 1.91 -1.59
N PRO A 167 19.46 1.33 -0.39
CA PRO A 167 20.70 0.96 0.26
C PRO A 167 21.43 -0.09 -0.57
N SER A 168 22.75 -0.05 -0.52
CA SER A 168 23.56 -1.14 -1.05
C SER A 168 23.28 -2.40 -0.25
N PHE A 169 23.26 -3.58 -0.88
CA PHE A 169 22.99 -4.82 -0.15
C PHE A 169 23.96 -5.01 1.02
N ASP A 170 25.21 -4.56 0.86
CA ASP A 170 26.23 -4.64 1.90
C ASP A 170 26.05 -3.66 3.07
N GLU A 171 25.25 -2.61 2.90
CA GLU A 171 24.91 -1.67 3.97
C GLU A 171 23.74 -2.18 4.83
N VAL A 172 22.92 -3.10 4.30
CA VAL A 172 21.78 -3.68 5.03
C VAL A 172 22.30 -4.69 6.05
N PRO A 173 21.78 -4.72 7.29
CA PRO A 173 22.16 -5.74 8.28
C PRO A 173 21.96 -7.15 7.73
N GLU A 174 22.90 -8.08 7.98
CA GLU A 174 22.87 -9.44 7.43
C GLU A 174 21.52 -10.15 7.67
N LYS A 175 21.00 -10.06 8.90
CA LYS A 175 19.68 -10.61 9.25
C LYS A 175 18.54 -9.94 8.47
N GLY A 176 18.65 -8.65 8.17
CA GLY A 176 17.68 -7.92 7.36
C GLY A 176 17.76 -8.28 5.87
N ARG A 177 18.90 -8.74 5.34
CA ARG A 177 19.07 -9.07 3.92
C ARG A 177 18.24 -10.25 3.44
N LYS A 178 17.82 -11.16 4.34
CA LYS A 178 17.07 -12.36 3.97
C LYS A 178 15.71 -12.06 3.33
N ILE A 179 15.12 -10.88 3.59
CA ILE A 179 13.91 -10.43 2.88
C ILE A 179 14.19 -9.99 1.45
N LEU A 180 15.44 -9.73 1.06
CA LEU A 180 15.76 -9.15 -0.24
C LEU A 180 16.07 -10.23 -1.26
N LYS A 181 15.44 -10.13 -2.43
CA LYS A 181 15.82 -10.90 -3.61
C LYS A 181 16.88 -10.11 -4.38
N ARG A 182 18.07 -10.69 -4.52
CA ARG A 182 19.18 -10.09 -5.27
C ARG A 182 19.18 -10.57 -6.72
N GLY A 183 19.16 -9.66 -7.67
CA GLY A 183 19.50 -9.98 -9.08
C GLY A 183 21.01 -10.10 -9.29
N ASP A 184 21.43 -10.84 -10.31
CA ASP A 184 22.83 -11.22 -10.54
C ASP A 184 23.80 -10.01 -10.58
N ASP A 185 23.41 -8.94 -11.28
CA ASP A 185 24.20 -7.70 -11.41
C ASP A 185 23.73 -6.57 -10.48
N GLN A 186 22.87 -6.89 -9.52
CA GLN A 186 22.26 -5.89 -8.64
C GLN A 186 23.10 -5.69 -7.37
N PHE A 187 23.57 -4.46 -7.16
CA PHE A 187 24.35 -4.07 -5.97
C PHE A 187 23.54 -3.27 -4.94
N LYS A 188 22.41 -2.70 -5.36
CA LYS A 188 21.54 -1.87 -4.52
C LYS A 188 20.09 -2.32 -4.60
N VAL A 189 19.36 -2.13 -3.50
CA VAL A 189 17.92 -2.35 -3.48
C VAL A 189 17.27 -1.38 -4.47
N MET A 190 16.43 -1.92 -5.36
CA MET A 190 15.61 -1.14 -6.25
C MET A 190 14.47 -0.53 -5.44
N CYS A 191 14.20 0.75 -5.65
CA CYS A 191 13.11 1.46 -5.01
C CYS A 191 12.11 1.91 -6.07
N ASP A 192 10.83 1.61 -5.85
CA ASP A 192 9.77 2.06 -6.74
C ASP A 192 8.74 2.89 -5.96
N PRO A 193 8.66 4.21 -6.20
CA PRO A 193 7.56 5.00 -5.65
C PRO A 193 6.27 4.52 -6.30
N VAL A 194 5.35 4.03 -5.46
CA VAL A 194 4.00 3.67 -5.88
C VAL A 194 3.23 4.95 -6.17
N GLU A 195 2.72 5.04 -7.39
CA GLU A 195 1.77 6.08 -7.75
C GLU A 195 0.46 5.80 -7.02
N ALA A 196 0.11 6.71 -6.11
CA ALA A 196 -1.15 6.66 -5.40
C ALA A 196 -2.20 7.46 -6.18
N TYR A 197 -3.34 6.84 -6.46
CA TYR A 197 -4.50 7.48 -7.07
C TYR A 197 -5.46 7.86 -5.94
N GLY A 198 -5.83 9.14 -5.87
CA GLY A 198 -6.69 9.66 -4.82
C GLY A 198 -5.98 10.04 -3.51
N PRO A 199 -6.74 10.24 -2.41
CA PRO A 199 -6.20 10.50 -1.09
C PRO A 199 -5.33 9.32 -0.64
N ARG A 200 -4.12 9.62 -0.17
CA ARG A 200 -3.27 8.59 0.43
C ARG A 200 -3.90 8.17 1.75
N ARG A 201 -4.12 6.87 1.88
CA ARG A 201 -4.70 6.25 3.07
C ARG A 201 -3.63 5.45 3.78
N VAL A 202 -3.46 5.72 5.06
CA VAL A 202 -2.29 5.28 5.83
C VAL A 202 -2.74 4.66 7.12
N VAL A 203 -1.99 3.67 7.59
CA VAL A 203 -2.11 3.15 8.94
C VAL A 203 -0.79 3.18 9.67
N LYS A 204 -0.87 3.33 10.97
CA LYS A 204 0.23 3.09 11.91
C LYS A 204 0.11 1.69 12.49
N VAL A 205 1.20 0.93 12.44
CA VAL A 205 1.32 -0.37 13.10
C VAL A 205 2.44 -0.30 14.14
N ASN A 206 2.23 -0.91 15.30
CA ASN A 206 3.27 -1.03 16.32
C ASN A 206 3.78 -2.47 16.33
N ILE A 207 5.09 -2.63 16.21
CA ILE A 207 5.77 -3.93 16.24
C ILE A 207 6.94 -3.79 17.20
N GLU A 208 6.96 -4.60 18.24
CA GLU A 208 8.03 -4.61 19.26
C GLU A 208 8.32 -3.22 19.85
N GLY A 209 7.28 -2.41 20.05
CA GLY A 209 7.39 -1.06 20.63
C GLY A 209 7.77 0.04 19.64
N LYS A 210 8.02 -0.29 18.36
CA LYS A 210 8.31 0.70 17.31
C LYS A 210 7.11 0.90 16.37
N ASP A 211 6.83 2.17 16.07
CA ASP A 211 5.79 2.56 15.13
C ASP A 211 6.31 2.57 13.69
N TYR A 212 5.55 1.96 12.79
CA TYR A 212 5.76 2.01 11.34
C TYR A 212 4.52 2.54 10.65
N TYR A 213 4.70 3.37 9.62
CA TYR A 213 3.61 3.90 8.82
C TYR A 213 3.57 3.21 7.46
N ILE A 214 2.45 2.57 7.16
CA ILE A 214 2.28 1.77 5.95
C ILE A 214 1.02 2.19 5.20
N ALA A 215 0.95 1.89 3.91
CA ALA A 215 -0.28 2.06 3.13
C ALA A 215 -1.43 1.27 3.79
N ARG A 216 -2.63 1.86 3.84
CA ARG A 216 -3.79 1.22 4.49
C ARG A 216 -4.13 -0.11 3.81
N PRO A 217 -4.44 -1.19 4.56
CA PRO A 217 -4.56 -2.53 3.97
C PRO A 217 -5.63 -2.65 2.87
N ASP A 218 -6.77 -1.98 3.03
CA ASP A 218 -7.82 -1.91 1.99
C ASP A 218 -7.33 -1.29 0.67
N THR A 219 -6.43 -0.32 0.77
CA THR A 219 -5.88 0.42 -0.36
C THR A 219 -4.80 -0.42 -1.05
N ILE A 220 -4.06 -1.26 -0.29
CA ILE A 220 -3.15 -2.27 -0.86
C ILE A 220 -3.95 -3.23 -1.76
N LEU A 221 -5.14 -3.67 -1.34
CA LEU A 221 -6.01 -4.51 -2.18
C LEU A 221 -6.49 -3.76 -3.42
N ALA A 222 -6.96 -2.52 -3.26
CA ALA A 222 -7.43 -1.71 -4.39
C ALA A 222 -6.33 -1.51 -5.46
N TYR A 223 -5.10 -1.21 -5.04
CA TYR A 223 -3.95 -1.14 -5.97
C TYR A 223 -3.62 -2.50 -6.59
N LYS A 224 -3.79 -3.60 -5.84
CA LYS A 224 -3.61 -4.96 -6.38
C LYS A 224 -4.67 -5.27 -7.44
N VAL A 225 -5.92 -4.83 -7.26
CA VAL A 225 -6.99 -4.92 -8.28
C VAL A 225 -6.60 -4.13 -9.52
N LEU A 226 -6.16 -2.88 -9.38
CA LEU A 226 -5.73 -2.06 -10.52
C LEU A 226 -4.56 -2.72 -11.28
N HIS A 227 -3.54 -3.20 -10.57
CA HIS A 227 -2.41 -3.89 -11.18
C HIS A 227 -2.82 -5.19 -11.88
N LEU A 228 -3.75 -5.94 -11.29
CA LEU A 228 -4.37 -7.10 -11.91
C LEU A 228 -5.07 -6.71 -13.22
N LEU A 229 -5.91 -5.67 -13.20
CA LEU A 229 -6.60 -5.16 -14.40
C LEU A 229 -5.63 -4.72 -15.50
N GLN A 230 -4.45 -4.24 -15.14
CA GLN A 230 -3.42 -3.80 -16.10
C GLN A 230 -2.60 -4.94 -16.70
N SER A 231 -2.44 -6.08 -16.00
CA SER A 231 -1.39 -7.05 -16.36
C SER A 231 -1.71 -8.53 -16.07
N TYR A 232 -2.98 -8.88 -15.81
CA TYR A 232 -3.39 -10.24 -15.43
C TYR A 232 -2.80 -11.34 -16.33
N GLU A 233 -2.81 -11.12 -17.65
CA GLU A 233 -2.41 -12.09 -18.67
C GLU A 233 -0.92 -12.47 -18.59
N GLN A 234 -0.09 -11.65 -17.95
CA GLN A 234 1.34 -11.93 -17.82
C GLN A 234 1.63 -13.01 -16.77
N LYS A 235 0.84 -13.07 -15.69
CA LYS A 235 1.11 -13.94 -14.51
C LYS A 235 -0.20 -14.35 -13.79
N PRO A 236 -1.14 -15.03 -14.46
CA PRO A 236 -2.48 -15.30 -13.93
C PRO A 236 -2.47 -16.11 -12.63
N GLU A 237 -1.66 -17.17 -12.55
CA GLU A 237 -1.55 -18.01 -11.34
C GLU A 237 -1.09 -17.21 -10.11
N LYS A 238 -0.07 -16.35 -10.30
CA LYS A 238 0.44 -15.49 -9.23
C LYS A 238 -0.60 -14.46 -8.80
N PHE A 239 -1.34 -13.88 -9.74
CA PHE A 239 -2.42 -12.95 -9.41
C PHE A 239 -3.54 -13.64 -8.62
N ASN A 240 -3.96 -14.83 -9.04
CA ASN A 240 -4.95 -15.63 -8.34
C ASN A 240 -4.53 -15.94 -6.89
N ASP A 241 -3.29 -16.40 -6.70
CA ASP A 241 -2.78 -16.73 -5.36
C ASP A 241 -2.62 -15.48 -4.48
N ASP A 242 -1.97 -14.44 -4.99
CA ASP A 242 -1.75 -13.20 -4.24
C ASP A 242 -3.08 -12.54 -3.84
N PHE A 243 -4.04 -12.50 -4.78
CA PHE A 243 -5.33 -11.87 -4.56
C PHE A 243 -6.18 -12.64 -3.56
N ARG A 244 -6.25 -13.97 -3.67
CA ARG A 244 -7.00 -14.82 -2.74
C ARG A 244 -6.51 -14.62 -1.31
N LYS A 245 -5.19 -14.62 -1.09
CA LYS A 245 -4.58 -14.43 0.23
C LYS A 245 -4.88 -13.03 0.79
N LEU A 246 -4.64 -11.99 0.00
CA LEU A 246 -4.90 -10.60 0.44
C LEU A 246 -6.38 -10.37 0.73
N LEU A 247 -7.28 -10.79 -0.16
CA LEU A 247 -8.72 -10.66 0.04
C LEU A 247 -9.19 -11.45 1.27
N GLY A 248 -8.73 -12.69 1.42
CA GLY A 248 -9.09 -13.54 2.56
C GLY A 248 -8.69 -12.90 3.89
N ALA A 249 -7.48 -12.37 3.99
CA ALA A 249 -7.05 -11.63 5.18
C ALA A 249 -7.86 -10.35 5.41
N LEU A 250 -8.22 -9.63 4.36
CA LEU A 250 -8.90 -8.34 4.48
C LEU A 250 -10.38 -8.47 4.83
N LYS A 251 -11.06 -9.53 4.39
CA LYS A 251 -12.45 -9.84 4.80
C LYS A 251 -12.58 -10.10 6.30
N GLU A 252 -11.49 -10.45 6.99
CA GLU A 252 -11.47 -10.60 8.45
C GLU A 252 -11.39 -9.23 9.16
N MET A 253 -11.02 -8.15 8.45
CA MET A 253 -10.78 -6.81 9.03
C MET A 253 -11.77 -5.74 8.52
N TYR A 254 -12.40 -5.98 7.37
CA TYR A 254 -13.26 -5.05 6.65
C TYR A 254 -14.51 -5.76 6.13
N SER A 255 -15.62 -5.03 6.02
CA SER A 255 -16.81 -5.54 5.33
C SER A 255 -16.58 -5.62 3.82
N ASP A 256 -17.36 -6.46 3.14
CA ASP A 256 -17.33 -6.54 1.67
C ASP A 256 -17.65 -5.18 1.03
N GLU A 257 -18.60 -4.43 1.60
CA GLU A 257 -18.97 -3.09 1.14
C GLU A 257 -17.83 -2.07 1.32
N GLU A 258 -17.12 -2.10 2.46
CA GLU A 258 -15.96 -1.23 2.68
C GLU A 258 -14.88 -1.49 1.61
N LEU A 259 -14.56 -2.76 1.34
CA LEU A 259 -13.55 -3.14 0.35
C LEU A 259 -13.97 -2.78 -1.08
N GLU A 260 -15.25 -2.98 -1.43
CA GLU A 260 -15.82 -2.63 -2.73
C GLU A 260 -15.78 -1.12 -2.97
N GLN A 261 -16.29 -0.31 -2.04
CA GLN A 261 -16.29 1.15 -2.14
C GLN A 261 -14.89 1.73 -2.31
N ILE A 262 -13.93 1.21 -1.54
CA ILE A 262 -12.54 1.68 -1.59
C ILE A 262 -11.88 1.31 -2.90
N THR A 263 -12.13 0.09 -3.39
CA THR A 263 -11.63 -0.35 -4.69
C THR A 263 -12.22 0.50 -5.82
N GLN A 264 -13.52 0.73 -5.81
CA GLN A 264 -14.20 1.57 -6.79
C GLN A 264 -13.62 2.98 -6.81
N GLN A 265 -13.41 3.60 -5.64
CA GLN A 265 -12.83 4.93 -5.54
C GLN A 265 -11.45 5.00 -6.19
N VAL A 266 -10.55 4.06 -5.88
CA VAL A 266 -9.19 4.04 -6.46
C VAL A 266 -9.23 3.85 -7.97
N LEU A 267 -10.14 3.03 -8.51
CA LEU A 267 -10.31 2.84 -9.95
C LEU A 267 -10.84 4.12 -10.62
N THR A 268 -11.77 4.84 -9.98
CA THR A 268 -12.25 6.14 -10.45
C THR A 268 -11.13 7.18 -10.41
N ASP A 269 -10.38 7.29 -9.32
CA ASP A 269 -9.27 8.24 -9.18
C ASP A 269 -8.17 7.97 -10.23
N TYR A 270 -7.95 6.71 -10.58
CA TYR A 270 -7.08 6.32 -11.69
C TYR A 270 -7.60 6.81 -13.04
N GLU A 271 -8.88 6.61 -13.34
CA GLU A 271 -9.48 7.10 -14.59
C GLU A 271 -9.39 8.62 -14.71
N ASP A 272 -9.69 9.35 -13.63
CA ASP A 272 -9.62 10.81 -13.61
C ASP A 272 -8.18 11.29 -13.83
N ALA A 273 -7.19 10.64 -13.21
CA ALA A 273 -5.77 10.95 -13.42
C ALA A 273 -5.32 10.69 -14.88
N MET A 274 -5.83 9.62 -15.49
CA MET A 274 -5.55 9.29 -16.90
C MET A 274 -6.23 10.27 -17.85
N GLU A 275 -7.47 10.68 -17.58
CA GLU A 275 -8.20 11.68 -18.35
C GLU A 275 -7.49 13.04 -18.31
N VAL A 276 -7.10 13.49 -17.12
CA VAL A 276 -6.34 14.74 -16.95
C VAL A 276 -5.01 14.68 -17.71
N SER A 277 -4.31 13.55 -17.68
CA SER A 277 -3.07 13.36 -18.44
C SER A 277 -3.30 13.38 -19.95
N HIS A 278 -4.42 12.81 -20.41
CA HIS A 278 -4.84 12.84 -21.81
C HIS A 278 -5.17 14.26 -22.27
N ILE A 279 -5.91 15.03 -21.47
CA ILE A 279 -6.25 16.43 -21.75
C ILE A 279 -4.96 17.26 -21.90
N ARG A 280 -4.05 17.19 -20.92
CA ARG A 280 -2.75 17.89 -20.97
C ARG A 280 -1.94 17.54 -22.21
N ARG A 281 -1.91 16.26 -22.61
CA ARG A 281 -1.16 15.82 -23.80
C ARG A 281 -1.76 16.31 -25.12
N ASN A 282 -3.04 16.67 -25.12
CA ASN A 282 -3.76 17.12 -26.31
C ASN A 282 -4.12 18.61 -26.27
N GLU A 283 -3.63 19.34 -25.28
CA GLU A 283 -3.78 20.78 -25.19
C GLU A 283 -3.20 21.47 -26.44
N GLY A 284 -3.96 22.41 -27.01
CA GLY A 284 -3.58 23.16 -28.22
C GLY A 284 -3.86 22.44 -29.55
N LYS A 285 -4.48 21.26 -29.56
CA LYS A 285 -4.91 20.58 -30.80
C LYS A 285 -6.32 21.04 -31.19
N GLU A 286 -6.56 21.32 -32.47
CA GLU A 286 -7.86 21.81 -32.96
C GLU A 286 -8.99 20.78 -32.82
N ASN A 287 -8.68 19.47 -32.83
CA ASN A 287 -9.66 18.39 -32.68
C ASN A 287 -9.06 17.22 -31.89
N PRO A 288 -8.92 17.35 -30.56
CA PRO A 288 -8.35 16.29 -29.74
C PRO A 288 -9.32 15.09 -29.67
N PRO A 289 -8.83 13.84 -29.75
CA PRO A 289 -9.69 12.68 -29.57
C PRO A 289 -10.26 12.67 -28.15
N ALA A 290 -11.51 12.21 -27.99
CA ALA A 290 -12.12 12.04 -26.67
C ALA A 290 -11.34 11.01 -25.84
N TYR A 291 -11.30 11.21 -24.53
CA TYR A 291 -10.71 10.23 -23.63
C TYR A 291 -11.59 8.98 -23.57
N GLU A 292 -10.99 7.82 -23.81
CA GLU A 292 -11.67 6.54 -23.67
C GLU A 292 -11.35 5.93 -22.31
N ARG A 293 -12.39 5.74 -21.47
CA ARG A 293 -12.25 5.09 -20.16
C ARG A 293 -11.73 3.66 -20.32
N LYS A 294 -10.69 3.32 -19.56
CA LYS A 294 -9.93 2.06 -19.72
C LYS A 294 -10.38 0.98 -18.74
N VAL A 295 -10.75 1.33 -17.52
CA VAL A 295 -11.15 0.43 -16.43
C VAL A 295 -12.29 -0.49 -16.86
N PRO A 296 -13.40 -0.01 -17.48
CA PRO A 296 -14.44 -0.92 -17.97
C PRO A 296 -13.90 -1.95 -18.98
N LYS A 297 -13.06 -1.51 -19.92
CA LYS A 297 -12.43 -2.39 -20.92
C LYS A 297 -11.48 -3.40 -20.27
N PHE A 298 -10.73 -2.98 -19.25
CA PHE A 298 -9.85 -3.88 -18.49
C PHE A 298 -10.64 -4.94 -17.72
N ILE A 299 -11.73 -4.54 -17.06
CA ILE A 299 -12.61 -5.47 -16.33
C ILE A 299 -13.16 -6.53 -17.30
N GLU A 300 -13.70 -6.12 -18.45
CA GLU A 300 -14.24 -7.05 -19.45
C GLU A 300 -13.17 -8.00 -20.00
N ARG A 301 -11.97 -7.46 -20.28
CA ARG A 301 -10.83 -8.26 -20.74
C ARG A 301 -10.46 -9.35 -19.73
N VAL A 302 -10.32 -8.99 -18.46
CA VAL A 302 -9.95 -9.94 -17.41
C VAL A 302 -11.07 -10.96 -17.16
N LEU A 303 -12.34 -10.53 -17.11
CA LEU A 303 -13.50 -11.42 -16.96
C LEU A 303 -13.62 -12.47 -18.07
N SER A 304 -13.13 -12.16 -19.28
CA SER A 304 -13.12 -13.11 -20.39
C SER A 304 -12.04 -14.20 -20.28
N ASN A 305 -11.13 -14.10 -19.30
CA ASN A 305 -10.03 -15.04 -19.17
C ASN A 305 -10.47 -16.33 -18.45
N PRO A 306 -10.26 -17.53 -19.05
CA PRO A 306 -10.71 -18.79 -18.49
C PRO A 306 -9.94 -19.23 -17.23
N GLN A 307 -8.76 -18.65 -16.97
CA GLN A 307 -7.96 -18.95 -15.79
C GLN A 307 -8.34 -18.09 -14.58
N LEU A 308 -9.35 -17.22 -14.71
CA LEU A 308 -9.77 -16.32 -13.64
C LEU A 308 -10.36 -17.10 -12.47
N SER A 309 -9.80 -16.88 -11.27
CA SER A 309 -10.35 -17.48 -10.06
C SER A 309 -11.76 -16.95 -9.76
N PRO A 310 -12.65 -17.78 -9.15
CA PRO A 310 -13.98 -17.36 -8.75
C PRO A 310 -13.98 -16.10 -7.86
N GLU A 311 -13.01 -15.97 -6.96
CA GLU A 311 -12.90 -14.85 -6.02
C GLU A 311 -12.65 -13.52 -6.73
N ILE A 312 -11.73 -13.49 -7.70
CA ILE A 312 -11.49 -12.30 -8.52
C ILE A 312 -12.73 -12.03 -9.38
N LYS A 313 -13.30 -13.06 -10.00
CA LYS A 313 -14.48 -12.93 -10.86
C LYS A 313 -15.63 -12.24 -10.12
N THR A 314 -15.97 -12.69 -8.91
CA THR A 314 -17.05 -12.11 -8.11
C THR A 314 -16.82 -10.63 -7.81
N ILE A 315 -15.59 -10.22 -7.48
CA ILE A 315 -15.29 -8.81 -7.22
C ILE A 315 -15.39 -7.98 -8.50
N LEU A 316 -14.81 -8.45 -9.60
CA LEU A 316 -14.87 -7.73 -10.87
C LEU A 316 -16.30 -7.60 -11.41
N GLU A 317 -17.16 -8.60 -11.21
CA GLU A 317 -18.59 -8.52 -11.56
C GLU A 317 -19.36 -7.50 -10.71
N ARG A 318 -18.96 -7.28 -9.46
CA ARG A 318 -19.54 -6.24 -8.60
C ARG A 318 -19.09 -4.85 -9.05
N LEU A 319 -17.78 -4.67 -9.28
CA LEU A 319 -17.18 -3.41 -9.76
C LEU A 319 -17.60 -3.02 -11.19
N LYS A 320 -18.19 -3.95 -11.95
CA LYS A 320 -18.74 -3.66 -13.28
C LYS A 320 -20.09 -2.93 -13.23
N LYS A 321 -20.85 -3.07 -12.13
CA LYS A 321 -22.21 -2.52 -11.98
C LYS A 321 -22.19 -1.05 -11.63
#